data_AF-A0A820I1U1-F1
#
_entry.id   AF-A0A820I1U1-F1
#
_cell.length_a   1.000
_cell.length_b   1.000
_cell.length_c   1.000
_cell.angle_alpha   90.00
_cell.angle_beta   90.00
_cell.angle_gamma   90.00
#
_symmetry.space_group_name_H-M   'P 1'
#
loop_
_entity.id
_entity.type
_entity.pdbx_description
1 polymer ?
#
loop_
_entity_poly.entity_id
_entity_poly.type
_entity_poly.pdbx_seq_one_letter_code
_entity_poly.pdbx_strand_id
1 'polypeptide(L)'
;MMKIGEIFLPDDQDFRQFKIDCTTDQGWTVCYDKSSCRVSTKKNSLSQFDVLRIQSEFQGISSELLYDVIHDGEFRQTWDTAMLEGYEICSVLPNSDIGYYSIKSPPP
;
A
#
# COMPACT_ATOMS: atom_id res chain seq x y z
N MET A 1 -2.60 13.18 -13.50
CA MET A 1 -1.66 12.07 -13.76
C MET A 1 -0.39 12.37 -12.98
N MET A 2 0.03 11.45 -12.10
CA MET A 2 1.25 11.60 -11.28
C MET A 2 2.45 11.97 -12.16
N LYS A 3 3.17 13.03 -11.77
CA LYS A 3 4.47 13.39 -12.36
C LYS A 3 5.56 13.17 -11.32
N ILE A 4 6.65 12.56 -11.76
CA ILE A 4 7.81 12.32 -10.90
C ILE A 4 8.39 13.68 -10.45
N GLY A 5 8.52 13.87 -9.13
CA GLY A 5 9.11 15.07 -8.53
C GLY A 5 8.13 16.18 -8.16
N GLU A 6 6.83 16.02 -8.39
CA GLU A 6 5.80 16.98 -7.98
C GLU A 6 5.00 16.44 -6.78
N ILE A 7 4.72 17.32 -5.81
CA ILE A 7 3.86 17.03 -4.65
C ILE A 7 2.47 17.58 -4.96
N PHE A 8 1.44 16.76 -4.78
CA PHE A 8 0.05 17.18 -4.88
C PHE A 8 -0.80 16.42 -3.87
N LEU A 9 -1.92 17.01 -3.48
CA LEU A 9 -2.92 16.36 -2.65
C LEU A 9 -3.77 15.45 -3.53
N PRO A 10 -3.97 14.17 -3.16
CA PRO A 10 -4.84 13.27 -3.91
C PRO A 10 -6.28 13.80 -3.96
N ASP A 11 -6.88 13.74 -5.14
CA ASP A 11 -8.30 14.07 -5.32
C ASP A 11 -9.16 12.81 -5.54
N ASP A 12 -10.47 12.99 -5.70
CA ASP A 12 -11.39 11.87 -5.91
C ASP A 12 -11.07 11.03 -7.15
N GLN A 13 -10.45 11.61 -8.18
CA GLN A 13 -10.04 10.87 -9.37
C GLN A 13 -8.90 9.91 -9.05
N ASP A 14 -7.94 10.33 -8.23
CA ASP A 14 -6.85 9.47 -7.79
C ASP A 14 -7.39 8.27 -6.99
N PHE A 15 -8.32 8.47 -6.07
CA PHE A 15 -8.95 7.38 -5.31
C PHE A 15 -9.77 6.43 -6.19
N ARG A 16 -10.52 6.96 -7.16
CA ARG A 16 -11.25 6.12 -8.14
C ARG A 16 -10.30 5.27 -8.97
N GLN A 17 -9.19 5.86 -9.41
CA GLN A 17 -8.18 5.15 -10.19
C GLN A 17 -7.50 4.05 -9.35
N PHE A 18 -7.09 4.36 -8.11
CA PHE A 18 -6.54 3.38 -7.18
C PHE A 18 -7.49 2.19 -6.96
N LYS A 19 -8.78 2.47 -6.77
CA LYS A 19 -9.81 1.42 -6.64
C LYS A 19 -9.87 0.54 -7.90
N ILE A 20 -9.87 1.12 -9.09
CA ILE A 20 -9.86 0.38 -10.36
C ILE A 20 -8.62 -0.51 -10.46
N ASP A 21 -7.44 0.00 -10.12
CA ASP A 21 -6.19 -0.78 -10.17
C ASP A 21 -6.20 -1.96 -9.18
N CYS A 22 -6.88 -1.80 -8.04
CA CYS A 22 -7.05 -2.87 -7.04
C CYS A 22 -8.11 -3.91 -7.46
N THR A 23 -9.18 -3.52 -8.16
CA THR A 23 -10.35 -4.39 -8.39
C THR A 23 -10.45 -4.98 -9.80
N THR A 24 -9.68 -4.47 -10.77
CA THR A 24 -9.73 -4.94 -12.16
C THR A 24 -8.51 -5.77 -12.51
N ASP A 25 -8.69 -6.82 -13.30
CA ASP A 25 -7.59 -7.70 -13.72
C ASP A 25 -6.93 -7.25 -15.04
N GLN A 26 -7.43 -6.18 -15.65
CA GLN A 26 -6.92 -5.70 -16.93
C GLN A 26 -5.47 -5.22 -16.83
N GLY A 27 -4.58 -5.89 -17.59
CA GLY A 27 -3.15 -5.58 -17.63
C GLY A 27 -2.34 -6.12 -16.45
N TRP A 28 -2.96 -6.89 -15.55
CA TRP A 28 -2.28 -7.58 -14.46
C TRP A 28 -1.94 -9.02 -14.87
N THR A 29 -0.77 -9.49 -14.48
CA THR A 29 -0.33 -10.88 -14.67
C THR A 29 -0.24 -11.54 -13.31
N VAL A 30 -1.01 -12.61 -13.09
CA VAL A 30 -0.96 -13.39 -11.84
C VAL A 30 0.34 -14.19 -11.80
N CYS A 31 1.12 -14.02 -10.73
CA CYS A 31 2.39 -14.73 -10.51
C CYS A 31 2.33 -15.70 -9.31
N TYR A 32 1.33 -15.55 -8.42
CA TYR A 32 1.06 -16.47 -7.33
C TYR A 32 -0.44 -16.47 -7.00
N ASP A 33 -1.02 -17.64 -6.73
CA ASP A 33 -2.44 -17.79 -6.41
C ASP A 33 -2.69 -19.04 -5.56
N LYS A 34 -2.59 -18.91 -4.23
CA LYS A 34 -2.82 -20.01 -3.26
C LYS A 34 -3.29 -19.47 -1.91
N SER A 35 -4.01 -20.30 -1.15
CA SER A 35 -4.31 -20.09 0.28
C SER A 35 -4.80 -18.68 0.61
N SER A 36 -5.89 -18.25 -0.05
CA SER A 36 -6.50 -16.91 0.06
C SER A 36 -5.61 -15.72 -0.29
N CYS A 37 -4.42 -15.94 -0.84
CA CYS A 37 -3.50 -14.90 -1.27
C CYS A 37 -3.20 -15.02 -2.77
N ARG A 38 -3.46 -13.92 -3.48
CA ARG A 38 -3.15 -13.76 -4.90
C ARG A 38 -2.17 -12.60 -5.08
N VAL A 39 -1.10 -12.86 -5.82
CA VAL A 39 -0.09 -11.88 -6.18
C VAL A 39 -0.06 -11.68 -7.69
N SER A 40 -0.17 -10.44 -8.12
CA SER A 40 -0.15 -10.05 -9.52
C SER A 40 0.86 -8.93 -9.75
N THR A 41 1.42 -8.88 -10.96
CA THR A 41 2.35 -7.83 -11.38
C THR A 41 1.84 -7.07 -12.61
N LYS A 42 2.23 -5.80 -12.74
CA LYS A 42 1.90 -4.95 -13.89
C LYS A 42 3.09 -4.02 -14.20
N LYS A 43 3.47 -3.95 -15.47
CA LYS A 43 4.48 -2.99 -15.94
C LYS A 43 3.94 -1.57 -15.82
N ASN A 44 4.77 -0.62 -15.41
CA ASN A 44 4.46 0.81 -15.44
C ASN A 44 5.48 1.55 -16.32
N SER A 45 5.11 2.76 -16.73
CA SER A 45 5.96 3.64 -17.54
C SER A 45 6.88 4.54 -16.70
N LEU A 46 6.79 4.49 -15.37
CA LEU A 46 7.48 5.41 -14.46
C LEU A 46 8.87 4.88 -14.05
N SER A 47 9.07 3.57 -14.06
CA SER A 47 10.32 2.95 -13.66
C SER A 47 10.54 1.58 -14.31
N GLN A 48 11.73 1.01 -14.12
CA GLN A 48 12.04 -0.37 -14.52
C GLN A 48 11.42 -1.43 -13.60
N PHE A 49 10.83 -1.03 -12.48
CA PHE A 49 10.24 -1.93 -11.49
C PHE A 49 8.78 -2.22 -11.83
N ASP A 50 8.34 -3.43 -11.52
CA ASP A 50 6.95 -3.83 -11.72
C ASP A 50 6.10 -3.38 -10.53
N VAL A 51 4.87 -2.96 -10.80
CA VAL A 51 3.89 -2.73 -9.74
C VAL A 51 3.45 -4.10 -9.22
N LEU A 52 3.50 -4.27 -7.90
CA LEU A 52 3.03 -5.48 -7.22
C LEU A 52 1.63 -5.23 -6.63
N ARG A 53 0.71 -6.14 -6.86
CA ARG A 53 -0.60 -6.18 -6.20
C ARG A 53 -0.73 -7.48 -5.42
N ILE A 54 -1.03 -7.37 -4.14
CA ILE A 54 -1.31 -8.50 -3.25
C ILE A 54 -2.76 -8.38 -2.82
N GLN A 55 -3.53 -9.44 -3.03
CA GLN A 55 -4.93 -9.55 -2.62
C GLN A 55 -5.03 -10.69 -1.62
N SER A 56 -5.54 -10.42 -0.42
CA SER A 56 -5.68 -11.41 0.64
C SER A 56 -7.07 -11.35 1.25
N GLU A 57 -7.67 -12.52 1.50
CA GLU A 57 -8.97 -12.65 2.16
C GLU A 57 -8.78 -13.06 3.63
N PHE A 58 -9.37 -12.27 4.53
CA PHE A 58 -9.34 -12.49 5.98
C PHE A 58 -10.73 -12.86 6.49
N GLN A 59 -10.94 -14.14 6.82
CA GLN A 59 -12.24 -14.62 7.31
C GLN A 59 -12.46 -14.25 8.78
N GLY A 60 -13.67 -13.78 9.09
CA GLY A 60 -14.05 -13.42 10.47
C GLY A 60 -13.46 -12.09 10.98
N ILE A 61 -12.81 -11.32 10.11
CA ILE A 61 -12.24 -10.01 10.42
C ILE A 61 -13.08 -8.93 9.72
N SER A 62 -13.47 -7.88 10.44
CA SER A 62 -14.23 -6.77 9.85
C SER A 62 -13.33 -5.81 9.11
N SER A 63 -13.89 -5.08 8.14
CA SER A 63 -13.14 -4.06 7.38
C SER A 63 -12.64 -2.92 8.25
N GLU A 64 -13.41 -2.55 9.29
CA GLU A 64 -13.07 -1.50 10.24
C GLU A 64 -11.84 -1.90 11.05
N LEU A 65 -11.82 -3.13 11.58
CA LEU A 65 -10.66 -3.61 12.33
C LEU A 65 -9.40 -3.65 11.46
N LEU A 66 -9.52 -4.10 10.20
CA LEU A 66 -8.38 -4.10 9.28
C LEU A 66 -7.90 -2.67 8.95
N TYR A 67 -8.84 -1.73 8.80
CA TYR A 67 -8.52 -0.33 8.57
C TYR A 67 -7.74 0.26 9.76
N ASP A 68 -8.20 0.03 10.99
CA ASP A 68 -7.54 0.51 12.20
C ASP A 68 -6.14 -0.09 12.37
N VAL A 69 -5.98 -1.40 12.18
CA VAL A 69 -4.67 -2.08 12.28
C VAL A 69 -3.63 -1.54 11.30
N ILE A 70 -4.07 -1.13 10.10
CA ILE A 70 -3.17 -0.57 9.07
C ILE A 70 -2.79 0.89 9.40
N HIS A 71 -3.70 1.67 9.99
CA HIS A 71 -3.48 3.08 10.30
C HIS A 71 -2.80 3.32 11.66
N ASP A 72 -2.82 2.34 12.56
CA ASP A 72 -2.15 2.44 13.85
C ASP A 72 -0.63 2.19 13.71
N GLY A 73 0.12 3.28 13.53
CA GLY A 73 1.58 3.24 13.41
C GLY A 73 2.31 2.77 14.66
N GLU A 74 1.73 2.96 15.86
CA GLU A 74 2.31 2.46 17.11
C GLU A 74 2.12 0.94 17.21
N PHE A 75 0.89 0.47 16.98
CA PHE A 75 0.57 -0.95 17.00
C PHE A 75 1.30 -1.72 15.89
N ARG A 76 1.58 -1.09 14.75
CA ARG A 76 2.35 -1.70 13.66
C ARG A 76 3.69 -2.28 14.10
N GLN A 77 4.35 -1.67 15.08
CA GLN A 77 5.62 -2.15 15.63
C GLN A 77 5.52 -3.54 16.29
N THR A 78 4.31 -3.96 16.67
CA THR A 78 4.08 -5.25 17.31
C THR A 78 4.01 -6.41 16.32
N TRP A 79 3.68 -6.14 15.05
CA TRP A 79 3.43 -7.20 14.06
C TRP A 79 4.27 -7.07 12.78
N ASP A 80 4.70 -5.87 12.38
CA ASP A 80 5.59 -5.67 11.25
C ASP A 80 7.04 -5.94 11.66
N THR A 81 7.46 -7.19 11.54
CA THR A 81 8.82 -7.63 11.93
C THR A 81 9.95 -6.91 11.18
N ALA A 82 9.65 -6.36 10.00
CA ALA A 82 10.61 -5.63 9.17
C ALA A 82 10.73 -4.16 9.58
N MET A 83 9.72 -3.58 10.22
CA MET A 83 9.74 -2.21 10.70
C MET A 83 10.85 -1.98 11.74
N LEU A 84 11.57 -0.86 11.60
CA LEU A 84 12.51 -0.35 12.59
C LEU A 84 11.89 0.77 13.42
N GLU A 85 11.31 1.74 12.73
CA GLU A 85 10.72 2.94 13.32
C GLU A 85 9.75 3.55 12.31
N GLY A 86 8.68 4.16 12.80
CA GLY A 86 7.78 4.97 12.00
C GLY A 86 6.86 5.83 12.88
N TYR A 87 6.57 7.03 12.40
CA TYR A 87 5.79 8.04 13.12
C TYR A 87 5.28 9.11 12.15
N GLU A 88 4.23 9.82 12.53
CA GLU A 88 3.74 10.99 11.80
C GLU A 88 4.70 12.18 12.00
N ILE A 89 5.14 12.81 10.90
CA ILE A 89 5.94 14.03 10.93
C ILE A 89 5.03 15.25 11.06
N CYS A 90 3.99 15.34 10.22
CA CYS A 90 2.96 16.36 10.30
C CYS A 90 1.70 16.01 9.53
N SER A 91 0.56 16.54 9.99
CA SER A 91 -0.70 16.55 9.26
C SER A 91 -0.74 17.69 8.23
N VAL A 92 -1.21 17.38 7.02
CA VAL A 92 -1.42 18.33 5.91
C VAL A 92 -2.91 18.67 5.76
N LEU A 93 -3.78 17.68 5.94
CA LEU A 93 -5.25 17.76 5.93
C LEU A 93 -5.83 16.75 6.95
N PRO A 94 -7.13 16.81 7.29
CA PRO A 94 -7.75 15.86 8.20
C PRO A 94 -7.57 14.37 7.83
N ASN A 95 -7.33 14.09 6.54
CA ASN A 95 -7.14 12.75 5.98
C ASN A 95 -5.85 12.64 5.16
N SER A 96 -4.86 13.50 5.40
CA SER A 96 -3.57 13.44 4.71
C SER A 96 -2.45 13.95 5.60
N ASP A 97 -1.39 13.18 5.71
CA ASP A 97 -0.24 13.42 6.56
C ASP A 97 1.06 13.09 5.81
N ILE A 98 2.18 13.45 6.43
CA ILE A 98 3.51 13.05 6.01
C ILE A 98 4.09 12.22 7.15
N GLY A 99 4.43 10.97 6.86
CA GLY A 99 5.00 10.03 7.83
C GLY A 99 6.45 9.65 7.52
N TYR A 100 7.18 9.26 8.57
CA TYR A 100 8.47 8.58 8.48
C TYR A 100 8.27 7.07 8.63
N TYR A 101 9.02 6.28 7.85
CA TYR A 101 9.07 4.82 7.99
C TYR A 101 10.47 4.30 7.63
N SER A 102 11.01 3.42 8.48
CA SER A 102 12.28 2.75 8.25
C SER A 102 12.14 1.24 8.40
N ILE A 103 12.92 0.50 7.61
CA ILE A 103 12.80 -0.95 7.44
C ILE A 103 14.16 -1.65 7.49
N LYS A 104 14.18 -2.88 8.03
CA LYS A 104 15.33 -3.78 7.98
C LYS A 104 15.45 -4.39 6.59
N SER A 105 16.67 -4.41 6.06
CA SER A 105 17.01 -5.18 4.85
C SER A 105 18.06 -6.22 5.20
N PRO A 106 18.03 -7.42 4.58
CA PRO A 106 19.16 -8.34 4.67
C PRO A 106 20.45 -7.67 4.15
N PRO A 107 21.63 -8.05 4.69
CA PRO A 107 22.91 -7.65 4.13
C PRO A 107 23.03 -8.08 2.65
N PRO A 108 23.79 -7.33 1.83
CA PRO A 108 23.98 -7.63 0.41
C PRO A 108 24.75 -8.93 0.17
#